data_AF-A0A7J4T3A2-F1
#
_entry.id   AF-A0A7J4T3A2-F1
#
_cell.length_a   1.000
_cell.length_b   1.000
_cell.length_c   1.000
_cell.angle_alpha   90.00
_cell.angle_beta   90.00
_cell.angle_gamma   90.00
#
_symmetry.space_group_name_H-M   'P 1'
#
loop_
_entity.id
_entity.type
_entity.pdbx_description
1 polymer ?
#
loop_
_entity_poly.entity_id
_entity_poly.type
_entity_poly.pdbx_seq_one_letter_code
_entity_poly.pdbx_strand_id
1 'polypeptide(L)'
;GVPELEWPLLHPLSGFYTWLGMLGLIFIHVWTDFSLDYAPSIQSEVRFLITIGSLAAVSGVVFHSAQCFEPYLGQGVGRSRALYFALFAGTAFLYLQTYTLMYASGDFGSGIGVHVAALWIVFGFALIGLIGTLLPVAGFDAKPRPELWGWRGGLFLAAPLMVIINKEAIYAIPGLWSAWLISLVAPWVMEKDTMLMPKGVIKWALGLQILTLSVMLFDENAIYLALLIGWIPLHIFRKGMVRTFKKQQRLQKSAEE
;
A
#
# COMPACT_ATOMS: atom_id res chain seq x y z
N GLY A 1 24.29 -20.47 -3.73
CA GLY A 1 23.26 -20.62 -4.77
C GLY A 1 22.13 -19.65 -4.48
N VAL A 2 21.65 -18.95 -5.51
CA VAL A 2 20.46 -18.10 -5.40
C VAL A 2 19.26 -18.98 -5.05
N PRO A 3 18.43 -18.65 -4.04
CA PRO A 3 17.22 -19.41 -3.75
C PRO A 3 16.36 -19.50 -5.02
N GLU A 4 15.86 -20.69 -5.35
CA GLU A 4 14.91 -20.79 -6.45
C GLU A 4 13.61 -20.09 -6.01
N LEU A 5 13.01 -19.29 -6.89
CA LEU A 5 11.71 -18.70 -6.58
C LEU A 5 10.67 -19.83 -6.74
N GLU A 6 10.57 -20.69 -5.74
CA GLU A 6 9.44 -21.59 -5.60
C GLU A 6 8.21 -20.73 -5.49
N TRP A 7 7.36 -20.84 -6.50
CA TRP A 7 6.09 -20.17 -6.54
C TRP A 7 5.07 -21.21 -6.08
N PRO A 8 4.84 -21.39 -4.76
CA PRO A 8 3.54 -21.91 -4.39
C PRO A 8 2.59 -20.87 -4.95
N LEU A 9 1.69 -21.29 -5.85
CA LEU A 9 0.52 -20.46 -6.15
C LEU A 9 0.04 -19.98 -4.79
N LEU A 10 0.13 -18.68 -4.53
CA LEU A 10 -0.58 -18.13 -3.40
C LEU A 10 -2.00 -18.63 -3.58
N HIS A 11 -2.44 -19.41 -2.59
CA HIS A 11 -3.68 -20.18 -2.61
C HIS A 11 -4.77 -19.32 -3.25
N PRO A 12 -5.63 -19.85 -4.13
CA PRO A 12 -6.72 -19.12 -4.81
C PRO A 12 -7.52 -18.20 -3.87
N LEU A 13 -7.46 -18.47 -2.57
CA LEU A 13 -7.91 -17.65 -1.45
C LEU A 13 -7.37 -16.20 -1.43
N SER A 14 -6.12 -15.90 -1.78
CA SER A 14 -5.62 -14.51 -1.76
C SER A 14 -6.30 -13.62 -2.80
N GLY A 15 -6.51 -14.14 -4.01
CA GLY A 15 -7.36 -13.49 -5.01
C GLY A 15 -8.82 -13.47 -4.54
N PHE A 16 -9.31 -14.57 -3.96
CA PHE A 16 -10.67 -14.68 -3.44
C PHE A 16 -10.99 -13.66 -2.33
N TYR A 17 -10.08 -13.36 -1.40
CA TYR A 17 -10.28 -12.33 -0.38
C TYR A 17 -10.32 -10.92 -0.99
N THR A 18 -9.53 -10.69 -2.04
CA THR A 18 -9.64 -9.48 -2.87
C THR A 18 -11.01 -9.42 -3.57
N TRP A 19 -11.49 -10.54 -4.14
CA TRP A 19 -12.81 -10.63 -4.78
C TRP A 19 -13.98 -10.48 -3.80
N LEU A 20 -13.88 -11.04 -2.59
CA LEU A 20 -14.95 -10.98 -1.58
C LEU A 20 -15.12 -9.56 -1.04
N GLY A 21 -14.00 -8.85 -0.81
CA GLY A 21 -14.02 -7.42 -0.47
C GLY A 21 -14.65 -6.59 -1.59
N MET A 22 -14.29 -6.83 -2.85
CA MET A 22 -14.86 -6.11 -3.99
C MET A 22 -16.34 -6.40 -4.24
N LEU A 23 -16.76 -7.67 -4.15
CA LEU A 23 -18.18 -8.05 -4.24
C LEU A 23 -18.97 -7.42 -3.11
N GLY A 24 -18.40 -7.31 -1.90
CA GLY A 24 -18.99 -6.54 -0.79
C GLY A 24 -19.18 -5.06 -1.14
N LEU A 25 -18.16 -4.42 -1.71
CA LEU A 25 -18.25 -3.01 -2.11
C LEU A 25 -19.22 -2.75 -3.26
N ILE A 26 -19.24 -3.62 -4.27
CA ILE A 26 -20.20 -3.56 -5.38
C ILE A 26 -21.62 -3.82 -4.87
N PHE A 27 -21.80 -4.82 -4.00
CA PHE A 27 -23.09 -5.12 -3.39
C PHE A 27 -23.62 -3.93 -2.58
N ILE A 28 -22.77 -3.31 -1.74
CA ILE A 28 -23.13 -2.09 -1.01
C ILE A 28 -23.46 -0.99 -2.02
N HIS A 29 -22.61 -0.72 -3.00
CA HIS A 29 -22.80 0.36 -3.97
C HIS A 29 -24.06 0.23 -4.84
N VAL A 30 -24.42 -1.00 -5.23
CA VAL A 30 -25.58 -1.28 -6.09
C VAL A 30 -26.88 -1.34 -5.29
N TRP A 31 -26.82 -1.77 -4.02
CA TRP A 31 -28.02 -2.03 -3.21
C TRP A 31 -28.37 -0.89 -2.26
N THR A 32 -27.38 -0.13 -1.79
CA THR A 32 -27.61 1.15 -1.13
C THR A 32 -27.44 2.21 -2.21
N ASP A 33 -28.55 2.69 -2.80
CA ASP A 33 -28.53 3.92 -3.60
C ASP A 33 -27.64 4.92 -2.88
N PHE A 34 -26.51 5.29 -3.50
CA PHE A 34 -25.40 6.04 -2.91
C PHE A 34 -25.78 7.52 -2.64
N SER A 35 -27.04 7.77 -2.27
CA SER A 35 -27.47 9.01 -1.68
C SER A 35 -26.80 9.14 -0.32
N LEU A 36 -25.90 10.11 -0.22
CA LEU A 36 -25.33 10.63 1.02
C LEU A 36 -26.40 11.25 1.95
N ASP A 37 -27.70 11.07 1.68
CA ASP A 37 -28.80 11.56 2.51
C ASP A 37 -29.24 10.56 3.61
N TYR A 38 -28.61 9.38 3.68
CA TYR A 38 -28.89 8.41 4.76
C TYR A 38 -28.33 8.84 6.11
N ALA A 39 -28.95 8.33 7.18
CA ALA A 39 -28.60 8.60 8.57
C ALA A 39 -27.08 8.43 8.86
N PRO A 40 -26.47 9.25 9.74
CA PRO A 40 -25.03 9.28 9.98
C PRO A 40 -24.38 7.93 10.33
N SER A 41 -25.12 7.01 10.94
CA SER A 41 -24.64 5.67 11.30
C SER A 41 -24.32 4.82 10.07
N ILE A 42 -25.20 4.81 9.07
CA ILE A 42 -25.06 4.03 7.83
C ILE A 42 -23.84 4.51 7.03
N GLN A 43 -23.62 5.82 6.98
CA GLN A 43 -22.43 6.39 6.33
C GLN A 43 -21.13 5.91 6.95
N SER A 44 -21.07 5.78 8.28
CA SER A 44 -19.87 5.31 8.99
C SER A 44 -19.57 3.83 8.71
N GLU A 45 -20.61 2.98 8.68
CA GLU A 45 -20.49 1.56 8.37
C GLU A 45 -20.01 1.33 6.93
N VAL A 46 -20.56 2.09 5.98
CA VAL A 46 -20.16 2.03 4.57
C VAL A 46 -18.70 2.47 4.39
N ARG A 47 -18.28 3.59 4.99
CA ARG A 47 -16.86 4.05 4.95
C ARG A 47 -15.89 3.03 5.55
N PHE A 48 -16.30 2.35 6.61
CA PHE A 48 -15.52 1.28 7.22
C PHE A 48 -15.37 0.07 6.30
N LEU A 49 -16.46 -0.38 5.67
CA LEU A 49 -16.45 -1.51 4.72
C LEU A 49 -15.60 -1.19 3.48
N ILE A 50 -15.71 0.04 2.96
CA ILE A 50 -14.84 0.59 1.90
C ILE A 50 -13.37 0.49 2.27
N THR A 51 -13.04 0.89 3.50
CA THR A 51 -11.67 0.87 4.00
C THR A 51 -11.15 -0.57 4.10
N ILE A 52 -11.93 -1.51 4.61
CA ILE A 52 -11.51 -2.92 4.68
C ILE A 52 -11.36 -3.54 3.29
N GLY A 53 -12.30 -3.28 2.36
CA GLY A 53 -12.21 -3.79 0.99
C GLY A 53 -10.98 -3.26 0.25
N SER A 54 -10.69 -1.96 0.42
CA SER A 54 -9.46 -1.29 -0.05
C SER A 54 -8.19 -1.97 0.46
N LEU A 55 -8.12 -2.15 1.79
CA LEU A 55 -6.98 -2.76 2.44
C LEU A 55 -6.77 -4.17 1.93
N ALA A 56 -7.81 -4.98 1.83
CA ALA A 56 -7.72 -6.36 1.36
C ALA A 56 -7.14 -6.45 -0.07
N ALA A 57 -7.53 -5.53 -0.97
CA ALA A 57 -7.06 -5.53 -2.35
C ALA A 57 -5.57 -5.17 -2.47
N VAL A 58 -5.12 -4.13 -1.77
CA VAL A 58 -3.76 -3.60 -1.93
C VAL A 58 -2.76 -4.34 -1.04
N SER A 59 -3.12 -4.62 0.21
CA SER A 59 -2.25 -5.31 1.17
C SER A 59 -1.83 -6.68 0.66
N GLY A 60 -2.74 -7.45 0.06
CA GLY A 60 -2.44 -8.77 -0.50
C GLY A 60 -1.34 -8.72 -1.57
N VAL A 61 -1.31 -7.66 -2.40
CA VAL A 61 -0.26 -7.48 -3.41
C VAL A 61 1.05 -7.04 -2.77
N VAL A 62 1.01 -6.09 -1.84
CA VAL A 62 2.21 -5.53 -1.19
C VAL A 62 2.90 -6.57 -0.32
N PHE A 63 2.18 -7.19 0.62
CA PHE A 63 2.75 -8.17 1.56
C PHE A 63 3.24 -9.42 0.83
N HIS A 64 2.50 -9.91 -0.16
CA HIS A 64 2.96 -11.05 -0.93
C HIS A 64 4.22 -10.71 -1.74
N SER A 65 4.24 -9.55 -2.40
CA SER A 65 5.43 -9.13 -3.16
C SER A 65 6.64 -9.00 -2.24
N ALA A 66 6.45 -8.45 -1.04
CA ALA A 66 7.51 -8.38 -0.03
C ALA A 66 8.04 -9.77 0.34
N GLN A 67 7.17 -10.76 0.59
CA GLN A 67 7.59 -12.14 0.91
C GLN A 67 8.39 -12.78 -0.22
N CYS A 68 7.99 -12.54 -1.46
CA CYS A 68 8.66 -13.14 -2.61
C CYS A 68 10.01 -12.50 -2.91
N PHE A 69 10.14 -11.18 -2.77
CA PHE A 69 11.31 -10.47 -3.30
C PHE A 69 12.32 -10.07 -2.23
N GLU A 70 11.90 -9.74 -1.01
CA GLU A 70 12.81 -9.28 0.04
C GLU A 70 13.87 -10.29 0.51
N PRO A 71 13.66 -11.62 0.42
CA PRO A 71 14.74 -12.58 0.69
C PRO A 71 15.97 -12.42 -0.22
N TYR A 72 15.83 -11.74 -1.36
CA TYR A 72 16.90 -11.51 -2.33
C TYR A 72 17.58 -10.13 -2.17
N LEU A 73 17.13 -9.33 -1.20
CA LEU A 73 17.84 -8.13 -0.78
C LEU A 73 19.11 -8.52 -0.03
N GLY A 74 20.15 -7.68 -0.13
CA GLY A 74 21.47 -7.95 0.40
C GLY A 74 21.59 -7.97 1.92
N GLN A 75 22.81 -8.16 2.41
CA GLN A 75 23.12 -8.30 3.84
C GLN A 75 23.23 -6.97 4.62
N GLY A 76 22.80 -5.83 4.06
CA GLY A 76 22.48 -4.64 4.87
C GLY A 76 23.14 -3.32 4.49
N VAL A 77 23.99 -3.26 3.46
CA VAL A 77 24.56 -1.97 3.01
C VAL A 77 23.46 -1.09 2.40
N GLY A 78 23.13 0.00 3.10
CA GLY A 78 22.07 0.94 2.71
C GLY A 78 20.70 0.68 3.34
N ARG A 79 20.56 -0.35 4.20
CA ARG A 79 19.29 -0.73 4.83
C ARG A 79 18.64 0.40 5.63
N SER A 80 19.42 1.08 6.47
CA SER A 80 18.90 2.23 7.24
C SER A 80 18.47 3.39 6.34
N ARG A 81 19.22 3.67 5.28
CA ARG A 81 18.85 4.69 4.28
C ARG A 81 17.56 4.33 3.55
N ALA A 82 17.40 3.06 3.17
CA ALA A 82 16.18 2.54 2.57
C ALA A 82 14.98 2.69 3.52
N LEU A 83 15.15 2.35 4.80
CA LEU A 83 14.12 2.55 5.82
C LEU A 83 13.74 4.02 5.97
N TYR A 84 14.70 4.91 6.21
CA TYR A 84 14.43 6.34 6.37
C TYR A 84 13.72 6.93 5.15
N PHE A 85 14.16 6.54 3.95
CA PHE A 85 13.51 6.97 2.72
C PHE A 85 12.08 6.42 2.62
N ALA A 86 11.86 5.15 2.94
CA ALA A 86 10.53 4.53 2.94
C ALA A 86 9.56 5.24 3.89
N LEU A 87 10.00 5.53 5.11
CA LEU A 87 9.21 6.21 6.12
C LEU A 87 8.93 7.67 5.71
N PHE A 88 9.97 8.43 5.38
CA PHE A 88 9.84 9.84 5.03
C PHE A 88 9.01 10.05 3.76
N ALA A 89 9.39 9.38 2.66
CA ALA A 89 8.66 9.51 1.40
C ALA A 89 7.26 8.91 1.53
N GLY A 90 7.10 7.78 2.23
CA GLY A 90 5.79 7.19 2.48
C GLY A 90 4.85 8.14 3.22
N THR A 91 5.30 8.74 4.32
CA THR A 91 4.49 9.71 5.08
C THR A 91 4.25 11.01 4.31
N ALA A 92 5.23 11.49 3.54
CA ALA A 92 5.06 12.68 2.70
C ALA A 92 3.98 12.47 1.62
N PHE A 93 4.01 11.34 0.92
CA PHE A 93 2.99 11.00 -0.07
C PHE A 93 1.62 10.72 0.57
N LEU A 94 1.60 10.10 1.75
CA LEU A 94 0.39 9.93 2.55
C LEU A 94 -0.26 11.29 2.84
N TYR A 95 0.54 12.26 3.31
CA TYR A 95 0.10 13.63 3.55
C TYR A 95 -0.41 14.33 2.30
N LEU A 96 0.40 14.36 1.23
CA LEU A 96 0.06 15.08 0.00
C LEU A 96 -1.26 14.60 -0.58
N GLN A 97 -1.52 13.29 -0.57
CA GLN A 97 -2.77 12.74 -1.09
C GLN A 97 -3.95 13.01 -0.17
N THR A 98 -3.76 12.85 1.14
CA THR A 98 -4.81 13.16 2.12
C THR A 98 -5.24 14.62 1.98
N TYR A 99 -4.27 15.53 1.96
CA TYR A 99 -4.52 16.96 1.75
C TYR A 99 -5.23 17.23 0.43
N THR A 100 -4.77 16.67 -0.68
CA THR A 100 -5.34 16.93 -2.01
C THR A 100 -6.80 16.51 -2.08
N LEU A 101 -7.14 15.35 -1.51
CA LEU A 101 -8.51 14.84 -1.51
C LEU A 101 -9.42 15.60 -0.56
N MET A 102 -8.94 15.97 0.63
CA MET A 102 -9.69 16.82 1.57
C MET A 102 -9.90 18.23 1.02
N TYR A 103 -8.92 18.76 0.29
CA TYR A 103 -9.06 20.05 -0.40
C TYR A 103 -10.09 19.95 -1.54
N ALA A 104 -10.05 18.86 -2.31
CA ALA A 104 -10.97 18.64 -3.42
C ALA A 104 -12.42 18.42 -2.98
N SER A 105 -12.67 17.84 -1.78
CA SER A 105 -14.04 17.65 -1.29
C SER A 105 -14.76 18.96 -0.96
N GLY A 106 -14.02 20.04 -0.71
CA GLY A 106 -14.60 21.35 -0.38
C GLY A 106 -15.16 21.48 1.04
N ASP A 107 -15.30 20.37 1.78
CA ASP A 107 -15.90 20.34 3.13
C ASP A 107 -15.09 21.09 4.19
N PHE A 108 -13.78 21.20 3.97
CA PHE A 108 -12.83 21.74 4.96
C PHE A 108 -12.48 23.21 4.73
N GLY A 109 -13.12 23.87 3.75
CA GLY A 109 -12.83 25.25 3.35
C GLY A 109 -11.48 25.41 2.65
N SER A 110 -11.04 26.66 2.43
CA SER A 110 -9.72 26.97 1.87
C SER A 110 -8.80 27.58 2.93
N GLY A 111 -7.52 27.19 2.92
CA GLY A 111 -6.48 27.73 3.83
C GLY A 111 -5.92 26.73 4.83
N ILE A 112 -5.53 27.21 6.02
CA ILE A 112 -4.77 26.44 7.02
C ILE A 112 -5.57 25.27 7.62
N GLY A 113 -6.90 25.37 7.68
CA GLY A 113 -7.77 24.34 8.28
C GLY A 113 -7.60 22.97 7.64
N VAL A 114 -7.56 22.89 6.30
CA VAL A 114 -7.35 21.65 5.55
C VAL A 114 -5.99 21.02 5.88
N HIS A 115 -4.94 21.84 5.99
CA HIS A 115 -3.60 21.36 6.34
C HIS A 115 -3.58 20.75 7.75
N VAL A 116 -4.18 21.42 8.73
CA VAL A 116 -4.24 20.93 10.12
C VAL A 116 -5.03 19.62 10.20
N ALA A 117 -6.18 19.55 9.53
CA ALA A 117 -7.01 18.36 9.50
C ALA A 117 -6.29 17.17 8.83
N ALA A 118 -5.64 17.40 7.69
CA ALA A 118 -4.85 16.39 7.00
C ALA A 118 -3.66 15.93 7.86
N LEU A 119 -2.93 16.85 8.50
CA LEU A 119 -1.83 16.51 9.40
C LEU A 119 -2.28 15.67 10.60
N TRP A 120 -3.45 15.98 11.18
CA TRP A 120 -4.00 15.21 12.29
C TRP A 120 -4.31 13.76 11.91
N ILE A 121 -4.93 13.56 10.74
CA ILE A 121 -5.20 12.22 10.21
C ILE A 121 -3.89 11.48 9.95
N VAL A 122 -2.97 12.11 9.20
CA VAL A 122 -1.69 11.52 8.82
C VAL A 122 -0.84 11.19 10.05
N PHE A 123 -0.89 12.03 11.08
CA PHE A 123 -0.20 11.79 12.34
C PHE A 123 -0.66 10.48 12.98
N GLY A 124 -1.96 10.21 13.03
CA GLY A 124 -2.48 8.95 13.58
C GLY A 124 -1.98 7.72 12.80
N PHE A 125 -2.02 7.78 11.46
CA PHE A 125 -1.47 6.73 10.61
C PHE A 125 0.04 6.53 10.81
N ALA A 126 0.81 7.61 10.78
CA ALA A 126 2.25 7.58 10.93
C ALA A 126 2.66 7.07 12.32
N LEU A 127 1.97 7.48 13.38
CA LEU A 127 2.22 7.03 14.75
C LEU A 127 2.05 5.51 14.88
N ILE A 128 0.92 4.97 14.42
CA ILE A 128 0.66 3.52 14.48
C ILE A 128 1.65 2.76 13.59
N GLY A 129 1.96 3.28 12.40
CA GLY A 129 2.99 2.72 11.51
C GLY A 129 4.37 2.67 12.17
N LEU A 130 4.78 3.76 12.84
CA LEU A 130 6.06 3.86 13.54
C LEU A 130 6.11 2.92 14.76
N ILE A 131 5.03 2.80 15.53
CA ILE A 131 4.95 1.78 16.59
C ILE A 131 5.16 0.38 15.99
N GLY A 132 4.57 0.11 14.82
CA GLY A 132 4.81 -1.10 14.06
C GLY A 132 6.29 -1.37 13.78
N THR A 133 7.07 -0.35 13.39
CA THR A 133 8.52 -0.49 13.13
C THR A 133 9.33 -0.93 14.35
N LEU A 134 8.79 -0.73 15.56
CA LEU A 134 9.43 -1.10 16.83
C LEU A 134 9.11 -2.53 17.28
N LEU A 135 8.09 -3.18 16.71
CA LEU A 135 7.73 -4.57 17.03
C LEU A 135 8.90 -5.57 16.93
N PRO A 136 9.81 -5.47 15.95
CA PRO A 136 10.98 -6.34 15.88
C PRO A 136 11.93 -6.19 17.07
N VAL A 137 12.03 -4.98 17.64
CA VAL A 137 12.87 -4.72 18.83
C VAL A 137 12.32 -5.48 20.04
N ALA A 138 11.01 -5.67 20.10
CA ALA A 138 10.34 -6.50 21.11
C ALA A 138 10.38 -8.01 20.80
N GLY A 139 11.09 -8.43 19.74
CA GLY A 139 11.24 -9.84 19.34
C GLY A 139 10.10 -10.38 18.46
N PHE A 140 9.21 -9.53 17.95
CA PHE A 140 8.00 -9.93 17.22
C PHE A 140 8.14 -10.04 15.70
N ASP A 141 9.32 -10.29 15.12
CA ASP A 141 9.42 -10.58 13.69
C ASP A 141 10.76 -11.21 13.26
N ALA A 142 10.71 -12.27 12.45
CA ALA A 142 11.87 -12.96 11.86
C ALA A 142 12.00 -12.73 10.33
N LYS A 143 11.28 -11.76 9.76
CA LYS A 143 11.33 -11.42 8.33
C LYS A 143 12.67 -10.77 7.93
N PRO A 144 13.03 -10.73 6.62
CA PRO A 144 14.29 -10.13 6.15
C PRO A 144 14.46 -8.63 6.48
N ARG A 145 13.36 -7.87 6.56
CA ARG A 145 13.32 -6.43 6.88
C ARG A 145 12.21 -6.17 7.90
N PRO A 146 12.35 -6.66 9.13
CA PRO A 146 11.27 -6.71 10.11
C PRO A 146 10.73 -5.31 10.45
N GLU A 147 11.55 -4.26 10.40
CA GLU A 147 11.11 -2.87 10.58
C GLU A 147 10.15 -2.39 9.49
N LEU A 148 10.38 -2.74 8.21
CA LEU A 148 9.50 -2.39 7.10
C LEU A 148 8.23 -3.23 7.09
N TRP A 149 8.33 -4.49 7.53
CA TRP A 149 7.18 -5.33 7.82
C TRP A 149 6.31 -4.72 8.91
N GLY A 150 6.92 -4.27 10.00
CA GLY A 150 6.30 -3.51 11.06
C GLY A 150 5.60 -2.25 10.58
N TRP A 151 6.26 -1.44 9.75
CA TRP A 151 5.65 -0.26 9.11
C TRP A 151 4.39 -0.62 8.32
N ARG A 152 4.47 -1.62 7.44
CA ARG A 152 3.34 -2.03 6.59
C ARG A 152 2.19 -2.59 7.41
N GLY A 153 2.50 -3.43 8.41
CA GLY A 153 1.53 -4.02 9.34
C GLY A 153 0.87 -2.97 10.23
N GLY A 154 1.64 -2.02 10.74
CA GLY A 154 1.13 -0.88 11.49
C GLY A 154 0.19 -0.03 10.65
N LEU A 155 0.55 0.30 9.41
CA LEU A 155 -0.32 1.00 8.47
C LEU A 155 -1.60 0.21 8.11
N PHE A 156 -1.51 -1.12 8.00
CA PHE A 156 -2.67 -1.99 7.79
C PHE A 156 -3.67 -1.89 8.95
N LEU A 157 -3.17 -1.92 10.19
CA LEU A 157 -4.00 -1.78 11.39
C LEU A 157 -4.48 -0.34 11.61
N ALA A 158 -3.68 0.65 11.21
CA ALA A 158 -4.02 2.06 11.34
C ALA A 158 -5.28 2.42 10.56
N ALA A 159 -5.43 1.90 9.35
CA ALA A 159 -6.56 2.25 8.48
C ALA A 159 -7.95 1.98 9.09
N PRO A 160 -8.32 0.76 9.53
CA PRO A 160 -9.62 0.53 10.15
C PRO A 160 -9.77 1.29 11.48
N LEU A 161 -8.71 1.39 12.29
CA LEU A 161 -8.74 2.12 13.56
C LEU A 161 -9.01 3.62 13.35
N MET A 162 -8.30 4.24 12.42
CA MET A 162 -8.43 5.66 12.13
C MET A 162 -9.80 5.99 11.54
N VAL A 163 -10.38 5.12 10.73
CA VAL A 163 -11.74 5.33 10.16
C VAL A 163 -12.83 5.18 11.21
N ILE A 164 -12.65 4.31 12.20
CA ILE A 164 -13.56 4.23 13.37
C ILE A 164 -13.48 5.53 14.20
N ILE A 165 -12.28 6.05 14.42
CA ILE A 165 -12.05 7.24 15.26
C ILE A 165 -12.46 8.53 14.52
N ASN A 166 -12.22 8.59 13.21
CA ASN A 166 -12.42 9.77 12.39
C ASN A 166 -12.92 9.37 11.00
N LYS A 167 -14.16 9.74 10.67
CA LYS A 167 -14.79 9.46 9.37
C LYS A 167 -14.00 10.01 8.17
N GLU A 168 -13.19 11.04 8.38
CA GLU A 168 -12.38 11.70 7.34
C GLU A 168 -11.05 11.00 7.09
N ALA A 169 -10.70 10.00 7.91
CA ALA A 169 -9.54 9.15 7.65
C ALA A 169 -9.64 8.37 6.32
N ILE A 170 -10.83 8.28 5.73
CA ILE A 170 -11.03 7.68 4.41
C ILE A 170 -10.22 8.39 3.31
N TYR A 171 -10.00 9.70 3.44
CA TYR A 171 -9.18 10.47 2.49
C TYR A 171 -7.70 10.06 2.52
N ALA A 172 -7.23 9.39 3.58
CA ALA A 172 -5.84 8.93 3.69
C ALA A 172 -5.59 7.56 3.04
N ILE A 173 -6.63 6.81 2.68
CA ILE A 173 -6.53 5.46 2.11
C ILE A 173 -5.72 5.43 0.81
N PRO A 174 -5.99 6.31 -0.16
CA PRO A 174 -5.09 6.64 -1.27
C PRO A 174 -3.61 6.78 -0.91
N GLY A 175 -3.32 7.66 0.05
CA GLY A 175 -1.97 7.93 0.51
C GLY A 175 -1.32 6.71 1.15
N LEU A 176 -2.12 5.85 1.80
CA LEU A 176 -1.67 4.59 2.40
C LEU A 176 -1.11 3.65 1.34
N TRP A 177 -1.77 3.55 0.18
CA TRP A 177 -1.30 2.71 -0.93
C TRP A 177 0.06 3.17 -1.40
N SER A 178 0.24 4.48 -1.50
CA SER A 178 1.53 5.09 -1.87
C SER A 178 2.62 4.80 -0.85
N ALA A 179 2.32 4.95 0.44
CA ALA A 179 3.25 4.62 1.52
C ALA A 179 3.68 3.15 1.48
N TRP A 180 2.75 2.24 1.20
CA TRP A 180 3.05 0.82 1.04
C TRP A 180 3.90 0.52 -0.19
N LEU A 181 3.57 1.07 -1.35
CA LEU A 181 4.34 0.88 -2.57
C LEU A 181 5.75 1.44 -2.45
N ILE A 182 5.90 2.65 -1.89
CA ILE A 182 7.20 3.24 -1.60
C ILE A 182 8.01 2.33 -0.66
N SER A 183 7.38 1.80 0.39
CA SER A 183 8.06 0.87 1.31
C SER A 183 8.52 -0.43 0.64
N LEU A 184 7.85 -0.87 -0.43
CA LEU A 184 8.25 -2.04 -1.22
C LEU A 184 9.44 -1.73 -2.13
N VAL A 185 9.49 -0.52 -2.69
CA VAL A 185 10.49 -0.10 -3.69
C VAL A 185 11.78 0.41 -3.07
N ALA A 186 11.68 1.12 -1.94
CA ALA A 186 12.82 1.80 -1.33
C ALA A 186 14.05 0.89 -1.11
N PRO A 187 13.92 -0.36 -0.63
CA PRO A 187 15.07 -1.26 -0.50
C PRO A 187 15.79 -1.54 -1.82
N TRP A 188 15.05 -1.71 -2.91
CA TRP A 188 15.61 -2.00 -4.24
C TRP A 188 16.35 -0.83 -4.88
N VAL A 189 16.01 0.39 -4.48
CA VAL A 189 16.64 1.60 -5.02
C VAL A 189 17.85 1.99 -4.18
N MET A 190 17.79 1.78 -2.87
CA MET A 190 18.76 2.36 -1.93
C MET A 190 19.79 1.35 -1.39
N GLU A 191 19.50 0.05 -1.40
CA GLU A 191 20.44 -0.99 -0.95
C GLU A 191 21.37 -1.41 -2.09
N LYS A 192 22.65 -1.65 -1.78
CA LYS A 192 23.72 -1.85 -2.78
C LYS A 192 24.06 -3.31 -3.09
N ASP A 193 23.67 -4.24 -2.22
CA ASP A 193 24.08 -5.65 -2.29
C ASP A 193 22.92 -6.60 -2.67
N THR A 194 22.02 -6.16 -3.55
CA THR A 194 20.90 -7.01 -3.98
C THR A 194 21.39 -8.17 -4.85
N MET A 195 21.05 -9.41 -4.49
CA MET A 195 21.45 -10.61 -5.25
C MET A 195 20.88 -10.62 -6.68
N LEU A 196 19.74 -9.97 -6.87
CA LEU A 196 19.04 -9.80 -8.14
C LEU A 196 18.53 -8.36 -8.18
N MET A 197 19.05 -7.50 -9.06
CA MET A 197 18.49 -6.16 -9.26
C MET A 197 17.63 -6.12 -10.53
N PRO A 198 16.33 -6.44 -10.46
CA PRO A 198 15.44 -6.28 -11.60
C PRO A 198 15.14 -4.81 -11.81
N LYS A 199 15.90 -4.15 -12.68
CA LYS A 199 15.57 -2.80 -13.19
C LYS A 199 14.11 -2.71 -13.69
N GLY A 200 13.53 -3.84 -14.13
CA GLY A 200 12.10 -3.94 -14.47
C GLY A 200 11.14 -3.88 -13.28
N VAL A 201 11.50 -4.39 -12.09
CA VAL A 201 10.67 -4.28 -10.87
C VAL A 201 10.53 -2.82 -10.44
N ILE A 202 11.63 -2.08 -10.45
CA ILE A 202 11.63 -0.64 -10.14
C ILE A 202 10.75 0.12 -11.14
N LYS A 203 10.88 -0.16 -12.44
CA LYS A 203 10.01 0.44 -13.48
C LYS A 203 8.54 0.13 -13.27
N TRP A 204 8.21 -1.13 -13.00
CA TRP A 204 6.86 -1.58 -12.74
C TRP A 204 6.27 -0.86 -11.51
N ALA A 205 7.08 -0.68 -10.47
CA ALA A 205 6.60 -0.13 -9.21
C ALA A 205 6.45 1.39 -9.27
N LEU A 206 7.35 2.07 -9.98
CA LEU A 206 7.20 3.48 -10.34
C LEU A 206 5.98 3.69 -11.24
N GLY A 207 5.74 2.81 -12.21
CA GLY A 207 4.54 2.88 -13.06
C GLY A 207 3.25 2.73 -12.25
N LEU A 208 3.24 1.82 -11.28
CA LEU A 208 2.09 1.66 -10.38
C LEU A 208 1.90 2.88 -9.46
N GLN A 209 2.98 3.44 -8.94
CA GLN A 209 2.96 4.65 -8.12
C GLN A 209 2.47 5.88 -8.90
N ILE A 210 2.88 6.02 -10.17
CA ILE A 210 2.38 7.08 -11.06
C ILE A 210 0.89 6.90 -11.32
N LEU A 211 0.43 5.66 -11.47
CA LEU A 211 -0.96 5.38 -11.72
C LEU A 211 -1.85 5.61 -10.49
N THR A 212 -1.39 5.21 -9.30
CA THR A 212 -2.12 5.55 -8.07
C THR A 212 -2.22 7.06 -7.92
N LEU A 213 -1.14 7.81 -8.21
CA LEU A 213 -1.15 9.27 -8.22
C LEU A 213 -2.11 9.87 -9.26
N SER A 214 -2.24 9.29 -10.45
CA SER A 214 -3.07 9.88 -11.52
C SER A 214 -4.56 9.56 -11.42
N VAL A 215 -4.94 8.43 -10.81
CA VAL A 215 -6.35 8.10 -10.53
C VAL A 215 -6.97 9.10 -9.54
N MET A 216 -6.16 9.82 -8.77
CA MET A 216 -6.60 10.64 -7.62
C MET A 216 -6.63 12.16 -7.90
N LEU A 217 -6.44 12.56 -9.17
CA LEU A 217 -6.54 13.96 -9.61
C LEU A 217 -7.99 14.41 -9.90
N PHE A 218 -8.97 13.52 -9.79
CA PHE A 218 -10.33 13.75 -10.29
C PHE A 218 -11.40 13.39 -9.25
N ASP A 219 -11.75 14.36 -8.41
CA ASP A 219 -13.00 14.36 -7.62
C ASP A 219 -13.04 13.39 -6.40
N GLU A 220 -13.94 13.64 -5.44
CA GLU A 220 -14.17 12.75 -4.27
C GLU A 220 -14.57 11.33 -4.70
N ASN A 221 -15.21 11.25 -5.87
CA ASN A 221 -15.58 10.00 -6.52
C ASN A 221 -14.37 9.17 -7.01
N ALA A 222 -13.17 9.76 -7.12
CA ALA A 222 -11.95 9.04 -7.43
C ALA A 222 -11.64 7.93 -6.43
N ILE A 223 -12.05 8.07 -5.16
CA ILE A 223 -11.82 7.02 -4.16
C ILE A 223 -12.58 5.74 -4.58
N TYR A 224 -13.85 5.86 -4.96
CA TYR A 224 -14.67 4.72 -5.40
C TYR A 224 -14.16 4.14 -6.72
N LEU A 225 -13.75 4.99 -7.66
CA LEU A 225 -13.16 4.54 -8.92
C LEU A 225 -11.84 3.81 -8.70
N ALA A 226 -10.95 4.37 -7.86
CA ALA A 226 -9.68 3.77 -7.49
C ALA A 226 -9.88 2.38 -6.85
N LEU A 227 -10.94 2.20 -6.08
CA LEU A 227 -11.28 0.92 -5.47
C LEU A 227 -11.85 -0.08 -6.49
N LEU A 228 -12.67 0.38 -7.43
CA LEU A 228 -13.28 -0.47 -8.46
C LEU A 228 -12.27 -0.98 -9.49
N ILE A 229 -11.30 -0.16 -9.89
CA ILE A 229 -10.38 -0.48 -11.00
C ILE A 229 -8.90 -0.45 -10.64
N GLY A 230 -8.49 0.14 -9.51
CA GLY A 230 -7.07 0.31 -9.13
C GLY A 230 -6.33 -1.00 -8.85
N TRP A 231 -7.06 -2.09 -8.57
CA TRP A 231 -6.50 -3.43 -8.40
C TRP A 231 -6.00 -4.07 -9.72
N ILE A 232 -6.58 -3.70 -10.87
CA ILE A 232 -6.18 -4.24 -12.18
C ILE A 232 -4.70 -3.91 -12.45
N PRO A 233 -4.28 -2.64 -12.34
CA PRO A 233 -2.87 -2.29 -12.41
C PRO A 233 -1.99 -2.96 -11.36
N LEU A 234 -2.45 -3.10 -10.12
CA LEU A 234 -1.73 -3.80 -9.04
C LEU A 234 -1.44 -5.27 -9.42
N HIS A 235 -2.39 -5.96 -10.07
CA HIS A 235 -2.18 -7.32 -10.56
C HIS A 235 -1.28 -7.38 -11.78
N ILE A 236 -1.37 -6.43 -12.71
CA ILE A 236 -0.47 -6.32 -13.86
C ILE A 236 0.96 -6.08 -13.36
N PHE A 237 1.12 -5.15 -12.42
CA PHE A 237 2.37 -4.85 -11.71
C PHE A 237 2.96 -6.11 -11.09
N ARG A 238 2.18 -6.83 -10.26
CA ARG A 238 2.60 -8.10 -9.65
C ARG A 238 3.09 -9.10 -10.69
N LYS A 239 2.31 -9.35 -11.75
CA LYS A 239 2.68 -10.30 -12.82
C LYS A 239 3.97 -9.85 -13.54
N GLY A 240 4.12 -8.55 -13.80
CA GLY A 240 5.30 -7.97 -14.44
C GLY A 240 6.57 -8.16 -13.62
N MET A 241 6.49 -7.91 -12.30
CA MET A 241 7.60 -8.14 -11.38
C MET A 241 8.06 -9.60 -11.39
N VAL A 242 7.13 -10.54 -11.26
CA VAL A 242 7.43 -11.99 -11.21
C VAL A 242 8.10 -12.46 -12.49
N ARG A 243 7.58 -12.03 -13.65
CA ARG A 243 8.17 -12.36 -14.96
C ARG A 243 9.59 -11.82 -15.08
N THR A 244 9.81 -10.58 -14.65
CA THR A 244 11.14 -9.95 -14.67
C THR A 244 12.12 -10.70 -13.78
N PHE A 245 11.66 -11.08 -12.59
CA PHE A 245 12.46 -11.79 -11.60
C PHE A 245 12.87 -13.19 -12.10
N LYS A 246 11.91 -13.99 -12.58
CA LYS A 246 12.18 -15.31 -13.17
C LYS A 246 13.12 -15.22 -14.38
N LYS A 247 12.99 -14.19 -15.20
CA LYS A 247 13.91 -13.96 -16.33
C LYS A 247 15.34 -13.74 -15.84
N GLN A 248 15.54 -12.95 -14.79
CA GLN A 248 16.88 -12.70 -14.25
C GLN A 248 17.48 -13.93 -13.58
N GLN A 249 16.69 -14.70 -12.82
CA GLN A 249 17.15 -15.98 -12.25
C GLN A 249 17.66 -16.94 -13.32
N ARG A 250 16.93 -17.08 -14.45
CA ARG A 250 17.37 -17.90 -15.58
C ARG A 250 18.68 -17.39 -16.18
N LEU A 251 18.82 -16.07 -16.35
CA LEU A 251 20.04 -15.47 -16.91
C LEU A 251 21.26 -15.68 -16.00
N GLN A 252 21.10 -15.60 -14.68
CA GLN A 252 22.19 -15.89 -13.74
C GLN A 252 22.58 -17.37 -13.78
N LYS A 253 21.58 -18.28 -13.77
CA LYS A 253 21.86 -19.72 -13.85
C LYS A 253 22.62 -20.11 -15.12
N SER A 254 22.22 -19.56 -16.27
CA SER A 254 22.94 -19.76 -17.54
C SER A 254 24.31 -19.09 -17.63
N ALA A 255 24.67 -18.20 -16.70
CA ALA A 255 26.00 -17.59 -16.63
C ALA A 255 26.93 -18.32 -15.65
N GLU A 256 26.38 -19.14 -14.76
CA GLU A 256 27.11 -20.00 -13.83
C GLU A 256 27.41 -21.40 -14.41
N GLU A 257 26.69 -21.79 -15.48
CA GLU A 257 26.89 -23.00 -16.30
C GLU A 257 27.88 -22.77 -17.46
#